data_AF-A0A2T2TPY7-F1
#
_entry.id   AF-A0A2T2TPY7-F1
#
_cell.length_a   1.000
_cell.length_b   1.000
_cell.length_c   1.000
_cell.angle_alpha   90.00
_cell.angle_beta   90.00
_cell.angle_gamma   90.00
#
_symmetry.space_group_name_H-M   'P 1'
#
loop_
_entity.id
_entity.type
_entity.pdbx_description
1 polymer ?
#
loop_
_entity_poly.entity_id
_entity_poly.type
_entity_poly.pdbx_seq_one_letter_code
_entity_poly.pdbx_strand_id
1 'polypeptide(L)'
;LDDLKRGRLYLNDGTGIFEPAPSQALPSIGSSGGAVAAHDYDGDGDQDLFVGGRVRPNAYPLPPRSYLLENTDGRFEDVTKRAAETLLRPGM
;
A
#
# COMPACT_ATOMS: atom_id res chain seq x y z
N LEU A 1 10.77 3.18 18.22
CA LEU A 1 11.06 4.11 17.12
C LEU A 1 10.70 3.55 15.74
N ASP A 2 10.69 2.22 15.56
CA ASP A 2 10.39 1.57 14.27
C ASP A 2 8.88 1.56 13.90
N ASP A 3 7.99 1.57 14.91
CA ASP A 3 6.53 1.57 14.70
C ASP A 3 5.96 2.86 14.09
N LEU A 4 6.69 3.99 14.17
CA LEU A 4 6.22 5.26 13.60
C LEU A 4 6.38 5.33 12.07
N LYS A 5 7.13 4.39 11.47
CA LYS A 5 7.35 4.33 10.01
C LYS A 5 6.40 3.36 9.31
N ARG A 6 5.57 2.64 10.05
CA ARG A 6 4.63 1.67 9.49
C ARG A 6 3.29 2.33 9.18
N GLY A 7 2.74 2.03 8.01
CA GLY A 7 1.37 2.40 7.67
C GLY A 7 0.40 1.79 8.68
N ARG A 8 -0.65 2.54 9.04
CA ARG A 8 -1.75 2.03 9.86
C ARG A 8 -2.93 1.75 8.94
N LEU A 9 -3.46 0.54 8.99
CA LEU A 9 -4.68 0.15 8.30
C LEU A 9 -5.82 0.12 9.30
N TYR A 10 -6.95 0.69 8.91
CA TYR A 10 -8.21 0.55 9.61
C TYR A 10 -9.23 -0.03 8.64
N LEU A 11 -9.93 -1.09 9.06
CA LEU A 11 -10.95 -1.77 8.27
C LEU A 11 -12.33 -1.24 8.68
N ASN A 12 -13.15 -0.91 7.67
CA ASN A 12 -14.54 -0.54 7.89
C ASN A 12 -15.40 -1.80 8.02
N ASP A 13 -16.28 -1.84 9.01
CA ASP A 13 -17.24 -2.92 9.21
C ASP A 13 -18.50 -2.83 8.31
N GLY A 14 -18.56 -1.83 7.43
CA GLY A 14 -19.68 -1.55 6.53
C GLY A 14 -20.75 -0.63 7.12
N THR A 15 -20.64 -0.29 8.42
CA THR A 15 -21.51 0.67 9.10
C THR A 15 -20.86 2.05 9.27
N GLY A 16 -19.59 2.18 8.86
CA GLY A 16 -18.80 3.38 9.04
C GLY A 16 -17.95 3.37 10.30
N ILE A 17 -17.88 2.24 11.02
CA ILE A 17 -16.98 2.04 12.15
C ILE A 17 -15.67 1.44 11.62
N PHE A 18 -14.55 2.04 12.03
CA PHE A 18 -13.22 1.67 11.58
C PHE A 18 -12.40 1.08 12.72
N GLU A 19 -12.00 -0.18 12.57
CA GLU A 19 -11.20 -0.90 13.56
C GLU A 19 -9.76 -1.11 13.06
N PRO A 20 -8.75 -1.06 13.94
CA PRO A 20 -7.37 -1.30 13.54
C PRO A 20 -7.23 -2.73 12.98
N ALA A 21 -6.69 -2.83 11.77
CA ALA A 21 -6.41 -4.12 11.17
C ALA A 21 -5.32 -4.87 11.97
N PRO A 22 -5.28 -6.22 11.91
CA PRO A 22 -4.17 -6.99 12.45
C PRO A 22 -2.83 -6.44 11.97
N SER A 23 -1.80 -6.46 12.82
CA SER A 23 -0.48 -5.88 12.50
C SER A 23 0.23 -6.49 11.28
N GLN A 24 -0.23 -7.66 10.82
CA GLN A 24 0.25 -8.38 9.64
C GLN A 24 -0.61 -8.16 8.39
N ALA A 25 -1.69 -7.38 8.50
CA ALA A 25 -2.62 -7.14 7.39
C ALA A 25 -2.05 -6.22 6.30
N LEU A 26 -1.06 -5.39 6.64
CA LEU A 26 -0.28 -4.62 5.66
C LEU A 26 1.16 -5.13 5.59
N PRO A 27 1.73 -5.28 4.39
CA PRO A 27 3.15 -5.55 4.24
C PRO A 27 3.98 -4.35 4.72
N SER A 28 5.27 -4.58 4.99
CA SER A 28 6.17 -3.48 5.34
C SER A 28 6.43 -2.58 4.14
N ILE A 29 5.78 -1.41 4.12
CA ILE A 29 5.96 -0.40 3.08
C ILE A 29 7.14 0.49 3.48
N GLY A 30 8.31 0.25 2.89
CA GLY A 30 9.58 0.91 3.24
C GLY A 30 9.78 2.32 2.68
N SER A 31 8.71 2.99 2.22
CA SER A 31 8.76 4.38 1.72
C SER A 31 7.81 5.27 2.49
N SER A 32 8.17 6.54 2.68
CA SER A 32 7.20 7.53 3.17
C SER A 32 6.07 7.63 2.14
N GLY A 33 4.89 7.17 2.52
CA GLY A 33 3.72 7.06 1.66
C GLY A 33 3.31 8.43 1.11
N GLY A 34 3.06 8.47 -0.18
CA GLY A 34 2.46 9.57 -0.91
C GLY A 34 0.95 9.48 -0.93
N ALA A 35 0.38 9.68 -2.11
CA ALA A 35 -1.06 9.49 -2.32
C ALA A 35 -1.41 8.00 -2.16
N VAL A 36 -2.56 7.74 -1.52
CA VAL A 36 -3.18 6.41 -1.46
C VAL A 36 -4.51 6.49 -2.19
N ALA A 37 -4.80 5.50 -3.04
CA ALA A 37 -6.07 5.36 -3.72
C ALA A 37 -6.60 3.93 -3.52
N ALA A 38 -7.90 3.80 -3.28
CA ALA A 38 -8.58 2.52 -3.19
C ALA A 38 -9.39 2.28 -4.48
N HIS A 39 -9.26 1.09 -5.06
CA HIS A 39 -10.02 0.67 -6.24
C HIS A 39 -9.99 -0.86 -6.34
N ASP A 40 -11.07 -1.45 -6.84
CA ASP A 40 -11.14 -2.87 -7.20
C ASP A 40 -10.40 -3.05 -8.54
N TYR A 41 -9.12 -3.44 -8.53
CA TYR A 41 -8.31 -3.45 -9.76
C TYR A 41 -8.45 -4.75 -10.55
N ASP A 42 -8.79 -5.86 -9.89
CA ASP A 42 -8.90 -7.18 -10.49
C ASP A 42 -10.36 -7.62 -10.74
N GLY A 43 -11.33 -6.89 -10.18
CA GLY A 43 -12.76 -7.09 -10.38
C GLY A 43 -13.37 -8.17 -9.49
N ASP A 44 -12.73 -8.50 -8.36
CA ASP A 44 -13.20 -9.52 -7.43
C ASP A 44 -14.25 -9.00 -6.42
N GLY A 45 -14.46 -7.69 -6.40
CA GLY A 45 -15.47 -7.00 -5.59
C GLY A 45 -14.96 -6.49 -4.24
N ASP A 46 -13.68 -6.67 -3.92
CA ASP A 46 -13.05 -6.05 -2.76
C ASP A 46 -12.29 -4.75 -3.13
N GLN A 47 -11.61 -4.11 -2.18
CA GLN A 47 -10.92 -2.84 -2.44
C GLN A 47 -9.42 -2.99 -2.25
N ASP A 48 -8.70 -2.90 -3.36
CA ASP A 48 -7.25 -2.89 -3.38
C ASP A 48 -6.69 -1.50 -3.13
N LEU A 49 -5.40 -1.43 -2.79
CA LEU A 49 -4.73 -0.17 -2.48
C LEU A 49 -3.55 0.10 -3.41
N PHE A 50 -3.60 1.24 -4.10
CA PHE A 50 -2.42 1.86 -4.67
C PHE A 50 -1.76 2.80 -3.65
N VAL A 51 -0.46 2.64 -3.42
CA VAL A 51 0.34 3.51 -2.54
C VAL A 51 1.49 4.12 -3.34
N GLY A 52 1.38 5.41 -3.63
CA GLY A 52 2.43 6.15 -4.34
C GLY A 52 3.66 6.35 -3.46
N GLY A 53 4.84 5.99 -3.94
CA GLY A 53 6.08 6.32 -3.24
C GLY A 53 6.39 7.82 -3.34
N ARG A 54 6.67 8.51 -2.23
CA ARG A 54 7.08 9.93 -2.26
C ARG A 54 8.57 10.15 -2.07
N VAL A 55 9.15 9.55 -1.04
CA VAL A 55 10.59 9.68 -0.74
C VAL A 55 11.07 8.38 -0.12
N ARG A 56 12.24 7.90 -0.55
CA ARG A 56 13.04 6.92 0.21
C ARG A 56 14.05 7.68 1.07
N PRO A 57 13.92 7.66 2.41
CA PRO A 57 14.92 8.27 3.29
C PRO A 57 16.32 7.77 2.96
N ASN A 58 17.31 8.66 2.94
CA ASN A 58 18.73 8.38 2.62
C ASN A 58 19.02 7.90 1.18
N ALA A 59 18.07 7.98 0.25
CA ALA A 59 18.25 7.48 -1.12
C ALA A 59 17.95 8.52 -2.20
N TYR A 60 17.91 9.81 -1.87
CA TYR A 60 17.82 10.88 -2.86
C TYR A 60 19.05 10.83 -3.79
N PRO A 61 18.91 10.92 -5.13
CA PRO A 61 17.72 11.29 -5.92
C PRO A 61 16.95 10.10 -6.54
N LEU A 62 17.06 8.87 -6.00
CA LEU A 62 16.41 7.70 -6.60
C LEU A 62 14.87 7.82 -6.56
N PRO A 63 14.17 7.55 -7.68
CA PRO A 63 12.72 7.56 -7.71
C PRO A 63 12.20 6.48 -6.74
N PRO A 64 11.27 6.82 -5.84
CA PRO A 64 10.65 5.83 -4.96
C PRO A 64 9.73 4.92 -5.78
N ARG A 65 9.73 3.62 -5.47
CA ARG A 65 8.72 2.70 -6.01
C ARG A 65 7.34 3.06 -5.49
N SER A 66 6.32 2.81 -6.28
CA SER A 66 4.93 2.73 -5.82
C SER A 66 4.55 1.28 -5.52
N TYR A 67 3.42 1.08 -4.87
CA TYR A 67 2.89 -0.23 -4.51
C TYR A 67 1.48 -0.37 -5.06
N LEU A 68 1.19 -1.55 -5.60
CA LEU A 68 -0.17 -2.05 -5.75
C LEU A 68 -0.34 -3.20 -4.77
N LEU A 69 -1.32 -3.07 -3.88
CA LEU A 69 -1.61 -4.02 -2.83
C LEU A 69 -2.96 -4.66 -3.10
N GLU A 70 -2.95 -5.95 -3.38
CA GLU A 70 -4.19 -6.73 -3.55
C GLU A 70 -4.76 -7.07 -2.19
N ASN A 71 -6.05 -6.85 -2.01
CA ASN A 71 -6.76 -7.25 -0.80
C ASN A 71 -7.27 -8.69 -0.95
N THR A 72 -7.27 -9.42 0.15
CA THR A 72 -7.96 -10.71 0.24
C THR A 72 -8.44 -10.85 1.68
N ASP A 73 -9.75 -10.69 1.89
CA ASP A 73 -10.39 -10.76 3.21
C ASP A 73 -9.72 -9.85 4.26
N GLY A 74 -9.34 -8.64 3.87
CA GLY A 74 -8.72 -7.64 4.75
C GLY A 74 -7.22 -7.84 4.98
N ARG A 75 -6.57 -8.71 4.18
CA ARG A 75 -5.12 -8.89 4.15
C ARG A 75 -4.58 -8.40 2.81
N PHE A 76 -3.57 -7.54 2.88
CA PHE A 76 -2.98 -6.93 1.69
C PHE A 76 -1.67 -7.61 1.30
N GLU A 77 -1.52 -7.95 0.03
CA GLU A 77 -0.28 -8.50 -0.56
C GLU A 77 0.33 -7.53 -1.57
N ASP A 78 1.65 -7.35 -1.55
CA ASP A 78 2.37 -6.55 -2.57
C ASP A 78 2.45 -7.30 -3.91
N VAL A 79 1.50 -7.01 -4.79
CA VAL A 79 1.40 -7.58 -6.14
C VAL A 79 2.08 -6.73 -7.20
N THR A 80 2.74 -5.64 -6.81
CA THR A 80 3.33 -4.65 -7.73
C THR A 80 4.18 -5.30 -8.83
N LYS A 81 5.02 -6.28 -8.47
CA LYS A 81 5.90 -6.94 -9.44
C LYS A 81 5.14 -7.71 -10.52
N ARG A 82 4.03 -8.37 -10.16
CA ARG A 82 3.28 -9.21 -11.10
C ARG A 82 2.25 -8.40 -11.90
N ALA A 83 1.62 -7.41 -11.28
CA ALA A 83 0.51 -6.68 -11.86
C ALA A 83 0.94 -5.36 -12.55
N ALA A 84 2.03 -4.73 -12.07
CA ALA A 84 2.43 -3.41 -12.52
C ALA A 84 3.94 -3.18 -12.33
N GLU A 85 4.77 -3.96 -13.02
CA GLU A 85 6.23 -3.95 -12.86
C GLU A 85 6.85 -2.55 -13.05
N THR A 86 6.24 -1.71 -13.90
CA THR A 86 6.65 -0.32 -14.13
C THR A 86 6.57 0.55 -12.86
N LEU A 87 5.70 0.23 -11.90
CA LEU A 87 5.61 0.92 -10.61
C LEU A 87 6.78 0.61 -9.67
N LEU A 88 7.61 -0.39 -9.98
CA LEU A 88 8.87 -0.59 -9.26
C LEU A 88 9.89 0.52 -9.57
N ARG A 89 9.76 1.15 -10.73
CA ARG A 89 10.60 2.24 -11.22
C ARG A 89 9.75 3.21 -12.05
N PRO A 90 8.81 3.94 -11.41
CA PRO A 90 8.10 4.99 -12.11
C PRO A 90 9.18 5.97 -12.58
N GLY A 91 9.24 6.22 -13.89
CA GLY A 91 10.32 6.99 -14.51
C GLY A 91 10.47 8.40 -13.92
N MET A 92 11.58 9.05 -14.26
CA MET A 92 11.62 10.52 -14.31
C MET A 92 10.93 10.99 -15.59
#